data_AF-A0A7S1S3J6-F1
#
_entry.id   AF-A0A7S1S3J6-F1
#
_cell.length_a   1.000
_cell.length_b   1.000
_cell.length_c   1.000
_cell.angle_alpha   90.00
_cell.angle_beta   90.00
_cell.angle_gamma   90.00
#
_symmetry.space_group_name_H-M   'P 1'
#
loop_
_entity.id
_entity.type
_entity.pdbx_description
1 polymer ?
#
loop_
_entity_poly.entity_id
_entity_poly.type
_entity_poly.pdbx_seq_one_letter_code
_entity_poly.pdbx_strand_id
1 'polypeptide(L)'
;PVGGRLRGGEPLSVVTGVGSLGGLALSLQLLFSSPLGGALGALVGLCWAVHAACCRKGRCCKRLCAACMRFVAAILLGIFASGCYSAFTNPRAFRHSVQAFDAETGKLRWRYDLPTWKWYCAAGDDEGFWPRVAHAHIPVCLPLSSSYPTLDAQGIFYMGHMDGRLYAIQDRNGDGRIDEDSEVCSFDTGGAFSTGGP
;
A
#
# COMPACT_ATOMS: atom_id res chain seq x y z
N PRO A 1 11.17 -13.77 10.40
CA PRO A 1 12.49 -13.53 11.04
C PRO A 1 13.53 -14.42 10.38
N VAL A 2 14.76 -13.95 10.22
CA VAL A 2 15.88 -14.78 9.77
C VAL A 2 16.90 -14.85 10.88
N GLY A 3 17.29 -16.07 11.23
CA GLY A 3 18.31 -16.34 12.24
C GLY A 3 19.59 -16.87 11.59
N GLY A 4 20.73 -16.48 12.12
CA GLY A 4 22.03 -17.01 11.70
C GLY A 4 23.09 -16.83 12.77
N ARG A 5 24.27 -17.42 12.54
CA ARG A 5 25.47 -17.14 13.33
C ARG A 5 26.41 -16.28 12.49
N LEU A 6 26.86 -15.18 13.08
CA LEU A 6 27.85 -14.30 12.49
C LEU A 6 29.23 -14.95 12.49
N ARG A 7 30.14 -14.40 11.68
CA ARG A 7 31.57 -14.69 11.79
C ARG A 7 32.05 -14.37 13.21
N GLY A 8 32.42 -15.40 13.97
CA GLY A 8 32.69 -15.31 15.42
C GLY A 8 31.72 -16.12 16.28
N GLY A 9 30.68 -16.69 15.67
CA GLY A 9 29.73 -17.60 16.33
C GLY A 9 28.56 -16.90 17.01
N GLU A 10 28.53 -15.57 17.01
CA GLU A 10 27.48 -14.79 17.68
C GLU A 10 26.11 -15.01 17.02
N PRO A 11 25.05 -15.25 17.82
CA PRO A 11 23.71 -15.47 17.29
C PRO A 11 23.02 -14.15 16.92
N LEU A 12 22.51 -14.05 15.69
CA LEU A 12 21.78 -12.88 15.18
C LEU A 12 20.38 -13.29 14.71
N SER A 13 19.36 -12.54 15.12
CA SER A 13 17.99 -12.65 14.63
C SER A 13 17.54 -11.31 14.04
N VAL A 14 17.14 -11.30 12.77
CA VAL A 14 16.69 -10.07 12.09
C VAL A 14 15.21 -10.17 11.77
N VAL A 15 14.49 -9.10 12.09
CA VAL A 15 13.05 -8.93 11.88
C VAL A 15 12.81 -7.77 10.92
N THR A 16 11.96 -8.01 9.93
CA THR A 16 11.46 -7.02 8.97
C THR A 16 9.99 -6.76 9.23
N GLY A 17 9.39 -5.76 8.57
CA GLY A 17 7.96 -5.52 8.72
C GLY A 17 7.57 -4.73 9.96
N VAL A 18 8.54 -4.18 10.72
CA VAL A 18 8.20 -3.42 11.93
C VAL A 18 7.80 -2.01 11.55
N GLY A 19 6.50 -1.73 11.63
CA GLY A 19 5.93 -0.44 11.25
C GLY A 19 4.46 -0.51 10.90
N SER A 20 3.97 0.49 10.15
CA SER A 20 2.60 0.48 9.65
C SER A 20 2.53 -0.34 8.36
N LEU A 21 1.66 -1.34 8.33
CA LEU A 21 1.31 -1.99 7.07
C LEU A 21 0.62 -0.98 6.16
N GLY A 22 0.86 -1.13 4.86
CA GLY A 22 0.05 -0.54 3.80
C GLY A 22 -1.39 -1.03 3.93
N GLY A 23 -2.20 -0.40 4.80
CA GLY A 23 -3.60 -0.73 4.91
C GLY A 23 -4.27 -0.48 3.56
N LEU A 24 -5.08 -1.44 3.11
CA LEU A 24 -6.03 -1.25 2.01
C LEU A 24 -6.65 0.13 2.18
N ALA A 25 -6.53 0.96 1.14
CA ALA A 25 -6.99 2.33 1.20
C ALA A 25 -8.44 2.30 1.69
N LEU A 26 -8.64 2.84 2.89
CA LEU A 26 -9.93 3.02 3.53
C LEU A 26 -10.89 3.81 2.62
N SER A 27 -10.42 4.35 1.49
CA SER A 27 -11.19 5.01 0.43
C SER A 27 -12.24 4.08 -0.23
N LEU A 28 -11.94 2.79 -0.41
CA LEU A 28 -12.94 1.84 -0.94
C LEU A 28 -13.96 1.46 0.13
N GLN A 29 -13.52 1.31 1.39
CA GLN A 29 -14.43 1.16 2.53
C GLN A 29 -15.29 2.43 2.72
N LEU A 30 -14.75 3.63 2.56
CA LEU A 30 -15.50 4.89 2.65
C LEU A 30 -16.52 5.04 1.53
N LEU A 31 -16.24 4.56 0.31
CA LEU A 31 -17.24 4.53 -0.76
C LEU A 31 -18.49 3.69 -0.39
N PHE A 32 -18.31 2.62 0.39
CA PHE A 32 -19.41 1.72 0.78
C PHE A 32 -19.95 1.92 2.21
N SER A 33 -19.18 2.55 3.11
CA SER A 33 -19.53 2.70 4.54
C SER A 33 -19.65 4.16 5.00
N SER A 34 -19.29 5.14 4.17
CA SER A 34 -19.54 6.53 4.52
C SER A 34 -21.02 6.87 4.39
N PRO A 35 -21.57 7.76 5.25
CA PRO A 35 -22.93 8.28 5.09
C PRO A 35 -23.18 8.92 3.72
N LEU A 36 -22.12 9.32 3.00
CA LEU A 36 -22.17 9.77 1.60
C LEU A 36 -22.59 8.66 0.63
N GLY A 37 -22.10 7.42 0.81
CA GLY A 37 -22.53 6.27 0.02
C GLY A 37 -24.02 5.97 0.22
N GLY A 38 -24.50 6.01 1.46
CA GLY A 38 -25.92 5.87 1.79
C GLY A 38 -26.77 6.99 1.21
N ALA A 39 -26.32 8.24 1.30
CA ALA A 39 -27.00 9.40 0.73
C ALA A 39 -27.08 9.33 -0.81
N LEU A 40 -26.03 8.84 -1.47
CA LEU A 40 -26.07 8.59 -2.92
C LEU A 40 -27.05 7.49 -3.29
N GLY A 41 -27.02 6.36 -2.57
CA GLY A 41 -27.98 5.28 -2.77
C GLY A 41 -29.42 5.77 -2.64
N ALA A 42 -29.69 6.59 -1.62
CA ALA A 42 -30.98 7.23 -1.42
C ALA A 42 -31.36 8.19 -2.56
N LEU A 43 -30.44 9.04 -3.03
CA LEU A 43 -30.66 9.97 -4.16
C LEU A 43 -30.95 9.23 -5.47
N VAL A 44 -30.19 8.17 -5.77
CA VAL A 44 -30.40 7.33 -6.95
C VAL A 44 -31.76 6.61 -6.84
N GLY A 45 -32.09 6.05 -5.67
CA GLY A 45 -33.38 5.43 -5.42
C GLY A 45 -34.56 6.39 -5.56
N LEU A 46 -34.40 7.64 -5.10
CA LEU A 46 -35.42 8.68 -5.22
C LEU A 46 -35.58 9.14 -6.68
N CYS A 47 -34.48 9.30 -7.41
CA CYS A 47 -34.50 9.60 -8.85
C CYS A 47 -35.18 8.47 -9.64
N TRP A 48 -34.91 7.21 -9.29
CA TRP A 48 -35.57 6.04 -9.89
C TRP A 48 -37.06 6.00 -9.58
N ALA A 49 -37.46 6.24 -8.33
CA ALA A 49 -38.87 6.27 -7.92
C ALA A 49 -39.65 7.38 -8.65
N VAL A 50 -39.06 8.58 -8.77
CA VAL A 50 -39.63 9.68 -9.55
C VAL A 50 -39.74 9.32 -11.03
N HIS A 51 -38.70 8.72 -11.61
CA HIS A 51 -38.74 8.25 -13.00
C HIS A 51 -39.86 7.22 -13.23
N ALA A 52 -39.96 6.20 -12.37
CA ALA A 52 -40.98 5.17 -12.44
C ALA A 52 -42.40 5.77 -12.31
N ALA A 53 -42.60 6.70 -11.39
CA ALA A 53 -43.88 7.39 -11.19
C ALA A 53 -44.27 8.25 -12.42
N CYS A 54 -43.31 8.92 -13.05
CA CYS A 54 -43.53 9.72 -14.26
C CYS A 54 -43.84 8.84 -15.48
N CYS A 55 -43.11 7.75 -15.68
CA CYS A 55 -43.34 6.81 -16.78
C CYS A 55 -44.72 6.15 -16.70
N ARG A 56 -45.19 5.79 -15.49
CA ARG A 56 -46.51 5.16 -15.30
C ARG A 56 -47.69 6.07 -15.70
N LYS A 57 -47.50 7.40 -15.72
CA LYS A 57 -48.54 8.39 -16.10
C LYS A 57 -48.48 8.81 -17.58
N GLY A 58 -47.69 8.14 -18.42
CA GLY A 58 -47.57 8.45 -19.86
C GLY A 58 -46.91 9.79 -20.19
N ARG A 59 -46.51 10.58 -19.18
CA ARG A 59 -45.77 11.84 -19.33
C ARG A 59 -44.30 11.55 -19.15
N CYS A 60 -43.69 10.95 -20.17
CA CYS A 60 -42.26 10.67 -20.16
C CYS A 60 -41.49 12.00 -20.31
N CYS A 61 -41.16 12.62 -19.17
CA CYS A 61 -40.43 13.88 -19.13
C CYS A 61 -38.94 13.61 -19.37
N LYS A 62 -38.58 13.35 -20.65
CA LYS A 62 -37.20 13.08 -21.09
C LYS A 62 -36.20 14.13 -20.57
N ARG A 63 -36.64 15.40 -20.48
CA ARG A 63 -35.82 16.50 -19.96
C ARG A 63 -35.54 16.37 -18.46
N LEU A 64 -36.54 16.04 -17.65
CA LEU A 64 -36.36 15.85 -16.20
C LEU A 64 -35.47 14.63 -15.92
N CYS A 65 -35.70 13.52 -16.63
CA CYS A 65 -34.87 12.33 -16.49
C CYS A 65 -33.40 12.59 -16.87
N ALA A 66 -33.17 13.30 -17.98
CA ALA A 66 -31.82 13.69 -18.39
C ALA A 66 -31.15 14.63 -17.38
N ALA A 67 -31.90 15.57 -16.79
CA ALA A 67 -31.39 16.46 -15.75
C ALA A 67 -31.00 15.68 -14.48
N CYS A 68 -31.84 14.75 -14.01
CA CYS A 68 -31.54 13.88 -12.88
C CYS A 68 -30.29 13.03 -13.14
N MET A 69 -30.17 12.40 -14.31
CA MET A 69 -29.01 11.58 -14.66
C MET A 69 -27.72 12.41 -14.72
N ARG A 70 -27.76 13.62 -15.29
CA ARG A 70 -26.61 14.54 -15.31
C ARG A 70 -26.19 14.97 -13.90
N PHE A 71 -27.16 15.21 -13.02
CA PHE A 71 -26.90 15.58 -11.63
C PHE A 71 -26.22 14.44 -10.85
N VAL A 72 -26.73 13.21 -10.98
CA VAL A 72 -26.09 12.02 -10.38
C VAL A 72 -24.68 11.82 -10.93
N ALA A 73 -24.48 11.93 -12.24
CA ALA A 73 -23.16 11.82 -12.85
C ALA A 73 -22.19 12.90 -12.35
N ALA A 74 -22.65 14.15 -12.19
CA ALA A 74 -21.83 15.24 -11.65
C ALA A 74 -21.42 15.00 -10.19
N ILE A 75 -22.33 14.49 -9.35
CA ILE A 75 -22.01 14.11 -7.97
C ILE A 75 -20.97 12.99 -7.94
N LEU A 76 -21.18 11.93 -8.73
CA LEU A 76 -20.23 10.82 -8.81
C LEU A 76 -18.85 11.28 -9.26
N LEU A 77 -18.78 12.16 -10.25
CA LEU A 77 -17.53 12.76 -10.72
C LEU A 77 -16.86 13.61 -9.62
N GLY A 78 -17.65 14.40 -8.88
CA GLY A 78 -17.13 15.20 -7.76
C GLY A 78 -16.57 14.34 -6.61
N ILE A 79 -17.24 13.23 -6.28
CA ILE A 79 -16.75 12.28 -5.27
C ILE A 79 -15.48 11.59 -5.74
N PHE A 80 -15.45 11.12 -7.00
CA PHE A 80 -14.28 10.52 -7.59
C PHE A 80 -13.09 11.49 -7.58
N ALA A 81 -13.30 12.72 -8.05
CA ALA A 81 -12.28 13.76 -8.06
C ALA A 81 -11.77 14.10 -6.65
N SER A 82 -12.68 14.19 -5.67
CA SER A 82 -12.31 14.42 -4.25
C SER A 82 -11.52 13.25 -3.66
N GLY A 83 -11.91 12.00 -3.97
CA GLY A 83 -11.19 10.80 -3.56
C GLY A 83 -9.78 10.76 -4.15
N CYS A 84 -9.64 11.02 -5.46
CA CYS A 84 -8.34 11.16 -6.11
C CYS A 84 -7.52 12.30 -5.49
N TYR A 85 -8.11 13.48 -5.32
CA TYR A 85 -7.42 14.63 -4.72
C TYR A 85 -6.92 14.33 -3.31
N SER A 86 -7.74 13.70 -2.46
CA SER A 86 -7.35 13.27 -1.12
C SER A 86 -6.20 12.26 -1.15
N ALA A 87 -6.26 11.30 -2.08
CA ALA A 87 -5.17 10.34 -2.28
C ALA A 87 -3.87 11.04 -2.70
N PHE A 88 -3.92 12.01 -3.61
CA PHE A 88 -2.74 12.74 -4.05
C PHE A 88 -2.20 13.73 -3.01
N THR A 89 -3.06 14.36 -2.22
CA THR A 89 -2.67 15.44 -1.29
C THR A 89 -2.33 14.97 0.12
N ASN A 90 -2.79 13.79 0.53
CA ASN A 90 -2.51 13.23 1.84
C ASN A 90 -1.83 11.85 1.72
N PRO A 91 -0.58 11.82 1.20
CA PRO A 91 0.16 10.58 1.09
C PRO A 91 0.36 10.01 2.49
N ARG A 92 -0.16 8.82 2.72
CA ARG A 92 0.07 8.10 3.98
C ARG A 92 1.55 7.78 4.07
N ALA A 93 2.18 8.18 5.17
CA ALA A 93 3.54 7.81 5.48
C ALA A 93 3.54 6.40 6.07
N PHE A 94 3.87 5.41 5.25
CA PHE A 94 4.14 4.06 5.71
C PHE A 94 5.60 3.99 6.14
N ARG A 95 5.81 3.88 7.44
CA ARG A 95 7.15 3.73 8.02
C ARG A 95 7.42 2.25 8.15
N HIS A 96 8.61 1.83 7.73
CA HIS A 96 9.06 0.46 7.78
C HIS A 96 10.49 0.44 8.34
N SER A 97 10.79 -0.54 9.17
CA SER A 97 12.12 -0.68 9.76
C SER A 97 12.58 -2.12 9.76
N VAL A 98 13.90 -2.29 9.65
CA VAL A 98 14.61 -3.55 9.86
C VAL A 98 15.28 -3.48 11.22
N GLN A 99 15.08 -4.50 12.03
CA GLN A 99 15.60 -4.53 13.39
C GLN A 99 16.34 -5.84 13.62
N ALA A 100 17.54 -5.76 14.17
CA ALA A 100 18.30 -6.93 14.54
C ALA A 100 18.38 -7.05 16.06
N PHE A 101 18.24 -8.29 16.51
CA PHE A 101 18.25 -8.68 17.90
C PHE A 101 19.31 -9.74 18.10
N ASP A 102 19.89 -9.74 19.28
CA ASP A 102 20.63 -10.87 19.80
C ASP A 102 19.67 -12.07 19.94
N ALA A 103 19.97 -13.19 19.30
CA ALA A 103 18.98 -14.26 19.20
C ALA A 103 18.78 -15.04 20.51
N GLU A 104 19.72 -14.97 21.46
CA GLU A 104 19.62 -15.64 22.75
C GLU A 104 18.89 -14.77 23.77
N THR A 105 19.22 -13.48 23.81
CA THR A 105 18.70 -12.55 24.82
C THR A 105 17.50 -11.74 24.35
N GLY A 106 17.27 -11.65 23.04
CA GLY A 106 16.26 -10.77 22.44
C GLY A 106 16.59 -9.27 22.55
N LYS A 107 17.81 -8.91 22.97
CA LYS A 107 18.23 -7.50 23.08
C LYS A 107 18.42 -6.89 21.68
N LEU A 108 17.87 -5.71 21.45
CA LEU A 108 18.09 -4.95 20.21
C LEU A 108 19.58 -4.65 20.03
N ARG A 109 20.13 -4.99 18.87
CA ARG A 109 21.50 -4.67 18.46
C ARG A 109 21.53 -3.40 17.61
N TRP A 110 20.79 -3.38 16.52
CA TRP A 110 20.67 -2.22 15.64
C TRP A 110 19.28 -2.12 15.02
N ARG A 111 18.97 -0.93 14.52
CA ARG A 111 17.75 -0.61 13.78
C ARG A 111 18.10 0.25 12.58
N TYR A 112 17.48 -0.06 11.45
CA TYR A 112 17.50 0.76 10.25
C TYR A 112 16.07 1.10 9.83
N ASP A 113 15.77 2.39 9.76
CA ASP A 113 14.49 2.88 9.24
C ASP A 113 14.61 3.03 7.72
N LEU A 114 13.81 2.28 6.97
CA LEU A 114 13.77 2.37 5.51
C LEU A 114 13.12 3.66 5.06
N PRO A 115 13.35 4.10 3.79
CA PRO A 115 12.67 5.24 3.23
C PRO A 115 11.16 5.16 3.43
N THR A 116 10.57 6.26 3.91
CA THR A 116 9.13 6.32 4.14
C THR A 116 8.38 6.16 2.82
N TRP A 117 7.58 5.10 2.71
CA TRP A 117 6.75 4.87 1.54
C TRP A 117 5.52 5.76 1.59
N LYS A 118 5.28 6.52 0.53
CA LYS A 118 4.22 7.53 0.44
C LYS A 118 3.09 7.12 -0.52
N TRP A 119 3.27 6.02 -1.24
CA TRP A 119 2.37 5.58 -2.30
C TRP A 119 1.38 4.53 -1.80
N TYR A 120 0.24 4.44 -2.50
CA TYR A 120 -0.80 3.47 -2.20
C TYR A 120 -0.50 2.08 -2.76
N CYS A 121 0.32 2.00 -3.79
CA CYS A 121 0.71 0.78 -4.47
C CYS A 121 2.21 0.54 -4.25
N ALA A 122 2.70 -0.66 -4.57
CA ALA A 122 4.12 -0.93 -4.56
C ALA A 122 4.77 -0.41 -5.86
N ALA A 123 6.09 -0.28 -5.91
CA ALA A 123 6.78 0.03 -7.17
C ALA A 123 6.46 -1.01 -8.25
N GLY A 124 6.17 -0.60 -9.48
CA GLY A 124 5.77 -1.52 -10.57
C GLY A 124 4.26 -1.75 -10.69
N ASP A 125 3.47 -1.33 -9.69
CA ASP A 125 2.02 -1.52 -9.72
C ASP A 125 1.31 -0.52 -10.66
N ASP A 126 1.94 0.59 -11.03
CA ASP A 126 1.35 1.61 -11.89
C ASP A 126 1.50 1.28 -13.39
N GLU A 127 2.66 0.77 -13.82
CA GLU A 127 2.95 0.48 -15.23
C GLU A 127 2.04 -0.61 -15.81
N GLY A 128 1.52 -1.49 -14.96
CA GLY A 128 0.65 -2.61 -15.36
C GLY A 128 -0.79 -2.52 -14.86
N PHE A 129 -1.20 -1.42 -14.21
CA PHE A 129 -2.51 -1.34 -13.55
C PHE A 129 -3.68 -1.61 -14.51
N TRP A 130 -3.78 -0.82 -15.59
CA TRP A 130 -4.88 -0.93 -16.54
C TRP A 130 -4.90 -2.26 -17.31
N PRO A 131 -3.77 -2.76 -17.84
CA PRO A 131 -3.73 -4.09 -18.41
C PRO A 131 -4.20 -5.17 -17.44
N ARG A 132 -3.81 -5.14 -16.16
CA ARG A 132 -4.26 -6.12 -15.16
C ARG A 132 -5.77 -6.04 -14.93
N VAL A 133 -6.34 -4.83 -14.78
CA VAL A 133 -7.78 -4.64 -14.65
C VAL A 133 -8.53 -5.17 -15.89
N ALA A 134 -8.06 -4.86 -17.09
CA ALA A 134 -8.71 -5.28 -18.33
C ALA A 134 -8.76 -6.80 -18.52
N HIS A 135 -7.79 -7.52 -17.95
CA HIS A 135 -7.72 -8.99 -17.97
C HIS A 135 -8.29 -9.64 -16.70
N ALA A 136 -8.95 -8.88 -15.83
CA ALA A 136 -9.47 -9.36 -14.55
C ALA A 136 -8.41 -9.99 -13.62
N HIS A 137 -7.16 -9.51 -13.70
CA HIS A 137 -6.09 -9.84 -12.76
C HIS A 137 -6.12 -8.92 -11.54
N ILE A 138 -5.51 -9.35 -10.44
CA ILE A 138 -5.31 -8.50 -9.25
C ILE A 138 -4.48 -7.28 -9.68
N PRO A 139 -4.99 -6.04 -9.54
CA PRO A 139 -4.35 -4.89 -10.16
C PRO A 139 -3.12 -4.37 -9.40
N VAL A 140 -2.99 -4.72 -8.11
CA VAL A 140 -2.03 -4.16 -7.15
C VAL A 140 -1.57 -5.25 -6.20
N CYS A 141 -0.26 -5.35 -5.95
CA CYS A 141 0.35 -6.31 -5.02
C CYS A 141 0.50 -5.71 -3.60
N LEU A 142 -0.57 -5.74 -2.81
CA LEU A 142 -0.60 -5.29 -1.40
C LEU A 142 -1.02 -6.42 -0.45
N PRO A 143 -0.68 -6.38 0.86
CA PRO A 143 0.00 -5.30 1.60
C PRO A 143 1.47 -5.59 1.95
N LEU A 144 2.14 -6.49 1.23
CA LEU A 144 3.46 -6.98 1.64
C LEU A 144 4.55 -5.94 1.39
N SER A 145 5.20 -5.49 2.46
CA SER A 145 6.21 -4.43 2.42
C SER A 145 7.62 -4.93 2.05
N SER A 146 7.89 -6.23 2.19
CA SER A 146 9.22 -6.79 2.00
C SER A 146 9.21 -8.21 1.46
N SER A 147 10.33 -8.62 0.85
CA SER A 147 10.65 -9.99 0.46
C SER A 147 11.00 -10.88 1.67
N TYR A 148 11.21 -12.17 1.42
CA TYR A 148 11.87 -13.05 2.38
C TYR A 148 13.33 -12.60 2.43
N PRO A 149 13.84 -12.22 3.61
CA PRO A 149 15.21 -11.79 3.68
C PRO A 149 16.17 -12.98 3.71
N THR A 150 17.45 -12.71 3.49
CA THR A 150 18.54 -13.68 3.65
C THR A 150 19.66 -13.03 4.44
N LEU A 151 20.37 -13.81 5.24
CA LEU A 151 21.53 -13.38 6.02
C LEU A 151 22.73 -14.23 5.60
N ASP A 152 23.84 -13.59 5.24
CA ASP A 152 25.07 -14.31 4.91
C ASP A 152 25.95 -14.60 6.13
N ALA A 153 27.08 -15.29 5.93
CA ALA A 153 28.01 -15.65 7.00
C ALA A 153 28.81 -14.45 7.54
N GLN A 154 28.84 -13.35 6.81
CA GLN A 154 29.51 -12.11 7.16
C GLN A 154 28.60 -11.21 8.01
N GLY A 155 27.29 -11.51 8.05
CA GLY A 155 26.30 -10.70 8.74
C GLY A 155 25.66 -9.64 7.87
N ILE A 156 25.81 -9.73 6.55
CA ILE A 156 25.11 -8.86 5.61
C ILE A 156 23.68 -9.39 5.46
N PHE A 157 22.75 -8.52 5.79
CA PHE A 157 21.32 -8.77 5.70
C PHE A 157 20.78 -8.27 4.36
N TYR A 158 20.18 -9.16 3.57
CA TYR A 158 19.63 -8.87 2.25
C TYR A 158 18.10 -8.92 2.27
N MET A 159 17.44 -7.90 1.72
CA MET A 159 15.99 -7.84 1.64
C MET A 159 15.52 -6.96 0.48
N GLY A 160 14.58 -7.49 -0.33
CA GLY A 160 13.83 -6.68 -1.26
C GLY A 160 12.69 -5.94 -0.56
N HIS A 161 12.41 -4.70 -0.96
CA HIS A 161 11.36 -3.87 -0.36
C HIS A 161 10.30 -3.46 -1.39
N MET A 162 9.15 -3.00 -0.91
CA MET A 162 8.03 -2.59 -1.76
C MET A 162 8.29 -1.33 -2.58
N ASP A 163 9.35 -0.60 -2.28
CA ASP A 163 9.81 0.55 -3.07
C ASP A 163 10.57 0.15 -4.35
N GLY A 164 10.74 -1.15 -4.59
CA GLY A 164 11.46 -1.67 -5.75
C GLY A 164 12.97 -1.72 -5.58
N ARG A 165 13.48 -1.60 -4.35
CA ARG A 165 14.91 -1.71 -4.06
C ARG A 165 15.26 -3.02 -3.35
N LEU A 166 16.39 -3.59 -3.74
CA LEU A 166 17.08 -4.64 -3.00
C LEU A 166 18.10 -3.97 -2.08
N TYR A 167 17.96 -4.19 -0.77
CA TYR A 167 18.85 -3.66 0.25
C TYR A 167 19.81 -4.73 0.74
N ALA A 168 21.05 -4.31 1.02
CA ALA A 168 22.06 -5.04 1.78
C ALA A 168 22.47 -4.15 2.97
N ILE A 169 22.29 -4.64 4.20
CA ILE A 169 22.45 -3.87 5.44
C ILE A 169 23.41 -4.62 6.36
N GLN A 170 24.39 -3.93 6.94
CA GLN A 170 25.32 -4.51 7.93
C GLN A 170 25.85 -3.44 8.88
N ASP A 171 25.67 -3.62 10.18
CA ASP A 171 26.38 -2.85 11.22
C ASP A 171 27.86 -3.27 11.20
N ARG A 172 28.68 -2.54 10.42
CA ARG A 172 30.06 -2.89 10.11
C ARG A 172 31.00 -2.43 11.20
N ASN A 173 30.66 -1.33 11.86
CA ASN A 173 31.47 -0.73 12.93
C ASN A 173 31.10 -1.29 14.33
N GLY A 174 29.93 -1.93 14.47
CA GLY A 174 29.46 -2.55 15.71
C GLY A 174 28.94 -1.56 16.76
N ASP A 175 28.53 -0.35 16.36
CA ASP A 175 28.07 0.70 17.27
C ASP A 175 26.54 0.67 17.52
N GLY A 176 25.83 -0.25 16.85
CA GLY A 176 24.39 -0.41 16.97
C GLY A 176 23.56 0.60 16.17
N ARG A 177 24.18 1.39 15.29
CA ARG A 177 23.53 2.36 14.40
C ARG A 177 23.92 2.08 12.97
N ILE A 178 22.93 2.04 12.08
CA ILE A 178 23.18 1.84 10.65
C ILE A 178 23.36 3.20 9.98
N ASP A 179 24.55 3.43 9.41
CA ASP A 179 24.87 4.57 8.57
C ASP A 179 24.45 4.32 7.11
N GLU A 180 23.56 5.14 6.56
CA GLU A 180 22.99 4.91 5.22
C GLU A 180 24.05 4.98 4.09
N ASP A 181 25.10 5.79 4.25
CA ASP A 181 26.10 6.01 3.21
C ASP A 181 27.17 4.91 3.16
N SER A 182 27.44 4.25 4.29
CA SER A 182 28.55 3.30 4.42
C SER A 182 28.16 1.86 4.80
N GLU A 183 26.98 1.66 5.38
CA GLU A 183 26.51 0.37 5.91
C GLU A 183 25.25 -0.15 5.20
N VAL A 184 24.74 0.62 4.25
CA VAL A 184 23.62 0.25 3.39
C VAL A 184 24.05 0.33 1.93
N CYS A 185 23.83 -0.76 1.20
CA CYS A 185 23.89 -0.77 -0.25
C CYS A 185 22.48 -1.05 -0.78
N SER A 186 22.05 -0.30 -1.79
CA SER A 186 20.75 -0.53 -2.44
C SER A 186 20.88 -0.62 -3.95
N PHE A 187 20.03 -1.45 -4.55
CA PHE A 187 19.92 -1.61 -5.99
C PHE A 187 18.46 -1.49 -6.41
N ASP A 188 18.16 -0.57 -7.34
CA ASP A 188 16.82 -0.37 -7.88
C ASP A 188 16.52 -1.42 -8.95
N THR A 189 15.51 -2.26 -8.71
CA THR A 189 15.09 -3.30 -9.64
C THR A 189 13.96 -2.86 -10.57
N GLY A 190 13.42 -1.65 -10.41
CA GLY A 190 12.29 -1.14 -11.18
C GLY A 190 10.94 -1.81 -10.86
N GLY A 191 10.89 -2.61 -9.80
CA GLY A 191 9.67 -3.34 -9.40
C GLY A 191 9.79 -3.87 -7.98
N ALA A 192 8.68 -3.80 -7.25
CA ALA A 192 8.59 -4.20 -5.85
C ALA A 192 8.88 -5.67 -5.61
N PHE A 193 9.37 -5.95 -4.41
CA PHE A 193 9.48 -7.31 -3.92
C PHE A 193 8.32 -7.65 -2.98
N SER A 194 7.50 -8.61 -3.38
CA SER A 194 6.45 -9.18 -2.54
C SER A 194 6.78 -10.64 -2.21
N THR A 195 6.64 -11.05 -0.96
CA THR A 195 6.50 -12.49 -0.67
C THR A 195 5.07 -12.93 -0.95
N GLY A 196 4.90 -14.20 -1.33
CA GLY A 196 3.63 -14.85 -1.00
C GLY A 196 3.48 -14.78 0.52
N GLY A 197 2.29 -14.48 1.03
CA GLY A 197 2.01 -14.77 2.45
C GLY A 197 2.27 -16.25 2.74
N PRO A 198 2.47 -16.64 4.01
CA PRO A 198 2.36 -18.05 4.38
C PRO A 198 1.00 -18.64 3.98
#